data_AF-A0A6J8C4N8-F1
#
_entry.id   AF-A0A6J8C4N8-F1
#
_cell.length_a   1.000
_cell.length_b   1.000
_cell.length_c   1.000
_cell.angle_alpha   90.00
_cell.angle_beta   90.00
_cell.angle_gamma   90.00
#
_symmetry.space_group_name_H-M   'P 1'
#
loop_
_entity.id
_entity.type
_entity.pdbx_description
1 polymer ?
#
loop_
_entity_poly.entity_id
_entity_poly.type
_entity_poly.pdbx_seq_one_letter_code
_entity_poly.pdbx_strand_id
1 'polypeptide(L)'
;MSIIKSLVFCGRQGIALRGHRDDDIDKGSSTNKGNFKELLNFRVDGSDSILEKHLNSCKKNATYTSNTSQNELLLCLRDYIHSEQDCGRTIGTERSWDTKALTESQGLLKRITDTTFIVCFQTAMYIYGYLNGSSGKLQSTALDLLQGYSMVDNIESVLISANDTEYDNIYQKAEQMAELADTELVIYSTAVVDRLSEEYSSRFSSLSQKAVKAMALIPAHLEHTNREVLDDILAVYKDDLPMASSSEQEFNLWQRQWSSQTEKPNLLLLTSVAASSVERANASLRFAKNSFRSSMSEDRFSA
;
A
#
# COMPACT_ATOMS: atom_id res chain seq x y z
N MET A 1 -25.40 -23.02 5.47
CA MET A 1 -25.48 -21.88 6.43
C MET A 1 -26.95 -21.45 6.54
N SER A 2 -27.47 -20.86 7.63
CA SER A 2 -28.92 -20.51 7.69
C SER A 2 -29.21 -19.17 6.97
N ILE A 3 -30.47 -18.92 6.60
CA ILE A 3 -30.90 -17.62 6.04
C ILE A 3 -30.62 -16.48 7.04
N ILE A 4 -30.87 -16.72 8.33
CA ILE A 4 -30.57 -15.79 9.42
C ILE A 4 -29.06 -15.46 9.47
N LYS A 5 -28.18 -16.44 9.23
CA LYS A 5 -26.73 -16.18 9.19
C LYS A 5 -26.31 -15.28 8.03
N SER A 6 -26.98 -15.34 6.87
CA SER A 6 -26.77 -14.38 5.78
C SER A 6 -27.23 -12.97 6.17
N LEU A 7 -28.34 -12.85 6.90
CA LEU A 7 -28.83 -11.56 7.41
C LEU A 7 -27.87 -10.95 8.42
N VAL A 8 -27.38 -11.76 9.37
CA VAL A 8 -26.36 -11.36 10.36
C VAL A 8 -25.04 -10.98 9.70
N PHE A 9 -24.63 -11.70 8.64
CA PHE A 9 -23.44 -11.37 7.87
C PHE A 9 -23.54 -9.95 7.27
N CYS A 10 -24.63 -9.63 6.58
CA CYS A 10 -24.84 -8.29 6.04
C CYS A 10 -24.85 -7.22 7.15
N GLY A 11 -25.51 -7.49 8.28
CA GLY A 11 -25.51 -6.59 9.44
C GLY A 11 -24.12 -6.33 10.02
N ARG A 12 -23.29 -7.38 10.19
CA ARG A 12 -21.92 -7.26 10.73
C ARG A 12 -20.97 -6.52 9.79
N GLN A 13 -21.16 -6.66 8.49
CA GLN A 13 -20.32 -6.04 7.46
C GLN A 13 -20.81 -4.65 7.05
N GLY A 14 -21.90 -4.14 7.63
CA GLY A 14 -22.49 -2.85 7.25
C GLY A 14 -23.04 -2.83 5.82
N ILE A 15 -23.39 -4.01 5.27
CA ILE A 15 -23.92 -4.13 3.91
C ILE A 15 -25.42 -3.86 3.94
N ALA A 16 -25.87 -2.87 3.17
CA ALA A 16 -27.29 -2.58 3.00
C ALA A 16 -28.03 -3.83 2.48
N LEU A 17 -29.13 -4.21 3.12
CA LEU A 17 -29.88 -5.41 2.76
C LEU A 17 -30.68 -5.26 1.45
N ARG A 18 -31.22 -4.06 1.23
CA ARG A 18 -32.21 -3.76 0.19
C ARG A 18 -31.60 -3.10 -1.03
N GLY A 19 -32.19 -3.41 -2.19
CA GLY A 19 -31.96 -2.72 -3.46
C GLY A 19 -33.05 -1.66 -3.72
N HIS A 20 -32.96 -1.00 -4.87
CA HIS A 20 -33.87 0.08 -5.28
C HIS A 20 -35.34 -0.41 -5.42
N ARG A 21 -35.56 -1.66 -5.83
CA ARG A 21 -36.88 -2.33 -5.84
C ARG A 21 -36.70 -3.78 -5.40
N ASP A 22 -37.07 -4.09 -4.16
CA ASP A 22 -37.05 -5.45 -3.59
C ASP A 22 -38.42 -6.15 -3.69
N ASP A 23 -39.38 -5.51 -4.36
CA ASP A 23 -40.71 -6.04 -4.59
C ASP A 23 -40.75 -6.73 -5.95
N ASP A 24 -41.19 -7.99 -6.02
CA ASP A 24 -41.30 -8.81 -7.26
C ASP A 24 -42.37 -8.27 -8.26
N ILE A 25 -42.80 -7.02 -8.09
CA ILE A 25 -43.91 -6.38 -8.81
C ILE A 25 -43.44 -5.81 -10.15
N ASP A 26 -42.14 -5.55 -10.32
CA ASP A 26 -41.62 -4.95 -11.55
C ASP A 26 -40.73 -5.91 -12.35
N LYS A 27 -41.21 -6.30 -13.54
CA LYS A 27 -40.41 -6.97 -14.58
C LYS A 27 -39.63 -5.94 -15.44
N GLY A 28 -39.64 -4.66 -15.06
CA GLY A 28 -38.94 -3.56 -15.73
C GLY A 28 -37.53 -3.30 -15.16
N SER A 29 -36.53 -3.55 -16.01
CA SER A 29 -35.11 -3.13 -16.07
C SER A 29 -34.21 -2.95 -14.83
N SER A 30 -34.68 -2.90 -13.58
CA SER A 30 -33.77 -2.91 -12.42
C SER A 30 -33.54 -4.34 -11.94
N THR A 31 -32.43 -4.94 -12.38
CA THR A 31 -31.99 -6.30 -12.01
C THR A 31 -31.57 -6.45 -10.55
N ASN A 32 -31.40 -5.36 -9.81
CA ASN A 32 -30.88 -5.39 -8.44
C ASN A 32 -32.00 -5.64 -7.41
N LYS A 33 -32.14 -6.91 -7.01
CA LYS A 33 -33.09 -7.38 -5.99
C LYS A 33 -32.60 -7.15 -4.54
N GLY A 34 -31.49 -6.45 -4.36
CA GLY A 34 -30.88 -6.18 -3.05
C GLY A 34 -29.85 -7.23 -2.63
N ASN A 35 -28.85 -6.77 -1.87
CA ASN A 35 -27.69 -7.57 -1.51
C ASN A 35 -28.06 -8.83 -0.71
N PHE A 36 -29.14 -8.82 0.06
CA PHE A 36 -29.58 -9.99 0.82
C PHE A 36 -30.08 -11.12 -0.11
N LYS A 37 -30.92 -10.80 -1.10
CA LYS A 37 -31.41 -11.78 -2.07
C LYS A 37 -30.29 -12.27 -2.98
N GLU A 38 -29.42 -11.37 -3.46
CA GLU A 38 -28.26 -11.75 -4.26
C GLU A 38 -27.28 -12.64 -3.49
N LEU A 39 -27.08 -12.41 -2.19
CA LEU A 39 -26.26 -13.28 -1.35
C LEU A 39 -26.86 -14.69 -1.20
N LEU A 40 -28.19 -14.82 -1.15
CA LEU A 40 -28.84 -16.13 -1.12
C LEU A 40 -28.72 -16.84 -2.48
N ASN A 41 -28.87 -16.13 -3.59
CA ASN A 41 -28.66 -16.67 -4.94
C ASN A 41 -27.21 -17.14 -5.12
N PHE A 42 -26.24 -16.32 -4.74
CA PHE A 42 -24.81 -16.66 -4.78
C PHE A 42 -24.50 -17.95 -4.02
N ARG A 43 -25.20 -18.19 -2.89
CA ARG A 43 -25.05 -19.44 -2.14
C ARG A 43 -25.67 -20.64 -2.84
N VAL A 44 -26.81 -20.46 -3.52
CA VAL A 44 -27.42 -21.49 -4.35
C VAL A 44 -26.49 -21.85 -5.52
N ASP A 45 -25.92 -20.85 -6.20
CA ASP A 45 -24.93 -21.04 -7.25
C ASP A 45 -23.67 -21.75 -6.73
N GLY A 46 -23.30 -21.49 -5.47
CA GLY A 46 -22.27 -22.21 -4.72
C GLY A 46 -22.64 -23.64 -4.30
N SER A 47 -23.68 -24.23 -4.87
CA SER A 47 -24.16 -25.60 -4.62
C SER A 47 -24.82 -25.85 -3.24
N ASP A 48 -25.41 -24.83 -2.60
CA ASP A 48 -26.25 -25.00 -1.39
C ASP A 48 -27.63 -25.59 -1.76
N SER A 49 -27.65 -26.89 -2.08
CA SER A 49 -28.86 -27.62 -2.52
C SER A 49 -30.00 -27.65 -1.48
N ILE A 50 -29.68 -27.44 -0.20
CA ILE A 50 -30.67 -27.35 0.89
C ILE A 50 -31.39 -25.99 0.81
N LEU A 51 -30.62 -24.91 0.66
CA LEU A 51 -31.18 -23.57 0.46
C LEU A 51 -31.98 -23.49 -0.83
N GLU A 52 -31.47 -24.06 -1.92
CA GLU A 52 -32.17 -24.11 -3.20
C GLU A 52 -33.54 -24.80 -3.08
N LYS A 53 -33.57 -26.00 -2.48
CA LYS A 53 -34.82 -26.72 -2.21
C LYS A 53 -35.76 -25.90 -1.33
N HIS A 54 -35.24 -25.24 -0.29
CA HIS A 54 -36.06 -24.41 0.60
C HIS A 54 -36.70 -23.23 -0.14
N LEU A 55 -35.92 -22.49 -0.94
CA LEU A 55 -36.41 -21.35 -1.71
C LEU A 55 -37.45 -21.76 -2.77
N ASN A 56 -37.28 -22.94 -3.38
CA ASN A 56 -38.17 -23.42 -4.45
C ASN A 56 -39.41 -24.18 -3.94
N SER A 57 -39.35 -24.82 -2.78
CA SER A 57 -40.44 -25.69 -2.27
C SER A 57 -41.30 -25.06 -1.17
N CYS A 58 -40.82 -24.02 -0.48
CA CYS A 58 -41.57 -23.41 0.61
C CYS A 58 -42.63 -22.42 0.12
N LYS A 59 -43.69 -22.25 0.92
CA LYS A 59 -44.70 -21.21 0.72
C LYS A 59 -44.04 -19.83 0.76
N LYS A 60 -44.56 -18.85 0.01
CA LYS A 60 -43.96 -17.50 -0.14
C LYS A 60 -43.53 -16.86 1.20
N ASN A 61 -44.39 -16.95 2.22
CA ASN A 61 -44.15 -16.41 3.57
C ASN A 61 -43.14 -17.22 4.41
N ALA A 62 -42.85 -18.46 4.04
CA ALA A 62 -41.89 -19.33 4.72
C ALA A 62 -40.50 -19.32 4.06
N THR A 63 -40.32 -18.59 2.96
CA THR A 63 -38.99 -18.38 2.35
C THR A 63 -38.16 -17.32 3.09
N TYR A 64 -38.82 -16.49 3.91
CA TYR A 64 -38.20 -15.40 4.68
C TYR A 64 -37.40 -14.38 3.85
N THR A 65 -37.68 -14.26 2.55
CA THR A 65 -36.97 -13.36 1.62
C THR A 65 -37.65 -12.02 1.42
N SER A 66 -38.92 -11.88 1.78
CA SER A 66 -39.70 -10.65 1.56
C SER A 66 -39.22 -9.49 2.45
N ASN A 67 -39.45 -8.25 2.02
CA ASN A 67 -39.13 -7.06 2.81
C ASN A 67 -39.75 -7.08 4.21
N THR A 68 -41.00 -7.54 4.31
CA THR A 68 -41.72 -7.68 5.58
C THR A 68 -41.06 -8.72 6.47
N SER A 69 -40.75 -9.91 5.93
CA SER A 69 -40.06 -10.98 6.66
C SER A 69 -38.65 -10.58 7.09
N GLN A 70 -37.92 -9.84 6.26
CA GLN A 70 -36.60 -9.29 6.61
C GLN A 70 -36.72 -8.31 7.79
N ASN A 71 -37.71 -7.41 7.78
CA ASN A 71 -37.97 -6.51 8.91
C ASN A 71 -38.32 -7.29 10.18
N GLU A 72 -39.21 -8.28 10.09
CA GLU A 72 -39.58 -9.11 11.24
C GLU A 72 -38.37 -9.86 11.80
N LEU A 73 -37.52 -10.43 10.94
CA LEU A 73 -36.29 -11.09 11.38
C LEU A 73 -35.29 -10.09 12.00
N LEU A 74 -35.18 -8.88 11.48
CA LEU A 74 -34.37 -7.82 12.09
C LEU A 74 -34.93 -7.39 13.44
N LEU A 75 -36.25 -7.31 13.58
CA LEU A 75 -36.90 -7.03 14.86
C LEU A 75 -36.66 -8.18 15.84
N CYS A 76 -36.80 -9.44 15.42
CA CYS A 76 -36.48 -10.59 16.26
C CYS A 76 -34.99 -10.63 16.64
N LEU A 77 -34.07 -10.28 15.74
CA LEU A 77 -32.64 -10.20 16.04
C LEU A 77 -32.35 -9.05 17.01
N ARG A 78 -32.99 -7.89 16.81
CA ARG A 78 -32.90 -6.75 17.71
C ARG A 78 -33.43 -7.11 19.10
N ASP A 79 -34.60 -7.73 19.15
CA ASP A 79 -35.26 -8.14 20.39
C ASP A 79 -34.51 -9.29 21.05
N TYR A 80 -33.87 -10.17 20.28
CA TYR A 80 -32.95 -11.18 20.81
C TYR A 80 -31.75 -10.49 21.46
N ILE A 81 -31.06 -9.58 20.75
CA ILE A 81 -29.94 -8.80 21.28
C ILE A 81 -30.36 -7.98 22.51
N HIS A 82 -31.55 -7.38 22.51
CA HIS A 82 -32.08 -6.62 23.63
C HIS A 82 -32.55 -7.51 24.79
N SER A 83 -33.13 -8.68 24.51
CA SER A 83 -33.52 -9.66 25.53
C SER A 83 -32.30 -10.25 26.22
N GLU A 84 -31.21 -10.47 25.47
CA GLU A 84 -29.87 -10.83 25.95
C GLU A 84 -29.22 -9.67 26.73
N GLN A 85 -29.75 -8.45 26.57
CA GLN A 85 -29.41 -7.26 27.35
C GLN A 85 -30.29 -7.09 28.61
N ASP A 86 -31.56 -7.50 28.60
CA ASP A 86 -32.54 -7.29 29.67
C ASP A 86 -32.56 -8.45 30.70
N CYS A 87 -32.15 -9.68 30.31
CA CYS A 87 -31.75 -10.69 31.30
C CYS A 87 -30.42 -10.35 32.01
N GLY A 88 -29.78 -9.23 31.64
CA GLY A 88 -28.65 -8.61 32.33
C GLY A 88 -29.02 -7.58 33.41
N ARG A 89 -30.30 -7.43 33.79
CA ARG A 89 -30.74 -6.49 34.85
C ARG A 89 -30.79 -7.06 36.27
N THR A 90 -30.33 -8.29 36.49
CA THR A 90 -29.85 -8.70 37.83
C THR A 90 -28.41 -8.25 37.99
N ILE A 91 -28.22 -7.32 38.91
CA ILE A 91 -26.96 -6.66 39.25
C ILE A 91 -25.84 -7.69 39.48
N GLY A 92 -24.75 -7.56 38.70
CA GLY A 92 -23.45 -8.16 38.97
C GLY A 92 -23.24 -9.56 38.38
N THR A 93 -22.74 -9.64 37.15
CA THR A 93 -21.58 -10.47 36.71
C THR A 93 -21.52 -10.47 35.19
N GLU A 94 -20.35 -10.05 34.68
CA GLU A 94 -19.75 -10.33 33.37
C GLU A 94 -20.66 -10.80 32.22
N ARG A 95 -20.78 -9.92 31.20
CA ARG A 95 -20.78 -10.41 29.80
C ARG A 95 -19.55 -11.30 29.66
N SER A 96 -19.73 -12.61 29.56
CA SER A 96 -18.68 -13.53 29.16
C SER A 96 -18.37 -13.28 27.68
N TRP A 97 -17.60 -12.22 27.43
CA TRP A 97 -16.56 -12.32 26.42
C TRP A 97 -15.80 -13.60 26.74
N ASP A 98 -15.50 -14.43 25.72
CA ASP A 98 -14.52 -15.49 25.90
C ASP A 98 -13.32 -14.84 26.60
N THR A 99 -12.89 -15.41 27.74
CA THR A 99 -11.79 -14.88 28.54
C THR A 99 -10.59 -14.54 27.66
N LYS A 100 -10.40 -15.31 26.57
CA LYS A 100 -9.43 -15.04 25.52
C LYS A 100 -9.68 -13.71 24.79
N ALA A 101 -10.88 -13.46 24.27
CA ALA A 101 -11.23 -12.22 23.57
C ALA A 101 -11.15 -10.99 24.50
N LEU A 102 -11.56 -11.15 25.77
CA LEU A 102 -11.42 -10.09 26.76
C LEU A 102 -9.94 -9.77 27.02
N THR A 103 -9.12 -10.80 27.24
CA THR A 103 -7.68 -10.66 27.45
C THR A 103 -6.98 -10.06 26.23
N GLU A 104 -7.35 -10.49 25.02
CA GLU A 104 -6.81 -9.96 23.76
C GLU A 104 -7.20 -8.49 23.56
N SER A 105 -8.46 -8.13 23.83
CA SER A 105 -8.95 -6.75 23.71
C SER A 105 -8.30 -5.82 24.74
N GLN A 106 -8.15 -6.25 25.98
CA GLN A 106 -7.46 -5.51 27.04
C GLN A 106 -5.95 -5.42 26.75
N GLY A 107 -5.35 -6.49 26.23
CA GLY A 107 -3.96 -6.49 25.78
C GLY A 107 -3.72 -5.54 24.61
N LEU A 108 -4.64 -5.49 23.64
CA LEU A 108 -4.60 -4.55 22.54
C LEU A 108 -4.77 -3.11 23.03
N LEU A 109 -5.78 -2.84 23.87
CA LEU A 109 -6.01 -1.53 24.46
C LEU A 109 -4.75 -1.03 25.16
N LYS A 110 -4.18 -1.85 26.04
CA LYS A 110 -2.92 -1.51 26.74
C LYS A 110 -1.75 -1.23 25.80
N ARG A 111 -1.70 -1.88 24.63
CA ARG A 111 -0.64 -1.65 23.64
C ARG A 111 -0.85 -0.37 22.82
N ILE A 112 -2.10 -0.03 22.48
CA ILE A 112 -2.40 1.17 21.70
C ILE A 112 -2.44 2.44 22.56
N THR A 113 -2.62 2.31 23.87
CA THR A 113 -2.52 3.40 24.84
C THR A 113 -1.14 3.53 25.45
N ASP A 114 -0.19 2.66 25.10
CA ASP A 114 1.19 2.75 25.58
C ASP A 114 1.86 4.03 25.05
N THR A 115 2.59 4.73 25.92
CA THR A 115 3.23 6.01 25.56
C THR A 115 4.25 5.86 24.44
N THR A 116 5.00 4.75 24.42
CA THR A 116 5.93 4.44 23.34
C THR A 116 5.18 4.27 22.03
N PHE A 117 4.05 3.55 22.06
CA PHE A 117 3.20 3.36 20.88
C PHE A 117 2.65 4.69 20.37
N ILE A 118 2.10 5.54 21.24
CA ILE A 118 1.51 6.83 20.86
C ILE A 118 2.55 7.72 20.16
N VAL A 119 3.74 7.88 20.75
CA VAL A 119 4.83 8.68 20.18
C VAL A 119 5.33 8.09 18.86
N CYS A 120 5.56 6.77 18.81
CA CYS A 120 5.99 6.09 17.59
C CYS A 120 4.94 6.19 16.49
N PHE A 121 3.65 6.05 16.82
CA PHE A 121 2.54 6.14 15.90
C PHE A 121 2.44 7.55 15.31
N GLN A 122 2.52 8.57 16.16
CA GLN A 122 2.43 9.95 15.71
C GLN A 122 3.64 10.39 14.87
N THR A 123 4.82 9.87 15.20
CA THR A 123 6.05 10.03 14.40
C THR A 123 5.95 9.31 13.06
N ALA A 124 5.45 8.08 13.04
CA ALA A 124 5.24 7.31 11.81
C ALA A 124 4.19 7.98 10.91
N MET A 125 3.12 8.53 11.48
CA MET A 125 2.10 9.30 10.75
C MET A 125 2.67 10.58 10.14
N TYR A 126 3.58 11.25 10.84
CA TYR A 126 4.29 12.42 10.32
C TYR A 126 5.15 12.06 9.10
N ILE A 127 6.00 11.04 9.24
CA ILE A 127 6.83 10.52 8.13
C ILE A 127 5.97 10.03 6.97
N TYR A 128 4.85 9.35 7.27
CA TYR A 128 3.91 8.87 6.26
C TYR A 128 3.28 10.01 5.45
N GLY A 129 3.06 11.19 6.03
CA GLY A 129 2.61 12.38 5.31
C GLY A 129 3.50 12.73 4.11
N TYR A 130 4.81 12.64 4.30
CA TYR A 130 5.80 12.86 3.22
C TYR A 130 5.93 11.66 2.28
N LEU A 131 5.83 10.44 2.82
CA LEU A 131 5.93 9.22 2.02
C LEU A 131 4.69 8.95 1.15
N ASN A 132 3.50 9.41 1.54
CA ASN A 132 2.25 9.03 0.88
C ASN A 132 2.22 9.44 -0.61
N GLY A 133 2.64 10.67 -0.92
CA GLY A 133 2.71 11.18 -2.28
C GLY A 133 3.77 10.49 -3.15
N SER A 134 4.90 10.10 -2.55
CA SER A 134 6.02 9.43 -3.25
C SER A 134 5.81 7.92 -3.37
N SER A 135 5.19 7.27 -2.38
CA SER A 135 4.89 5.83 -2.37
C SER A 135 3.98 5.43 -3.53
N GLY A 136 2.93 6.22 -3.80
CA GLY A 136 2.06 5.98 -4.96
C GLY A 136 2.78 6.14 -6.30
N LYS A 137 3.74 7.07 -6.39
CA LYS A 137 4.56 7.26 -7.59
C LYS A 137 5.59 6.13 -7.75
N LEU A 138 6.24 5.71 -6.67
CA LEU A 138 7.23 4.62 -6.65
C LEU A 138 6.64 3.26 -7.06
N GLN A 139 5.34 3.08 -6.88
CA GLN A 139 4.61 1.88 -7.31
C GLN A 139 4.11 1.95 -8.77
N SER A 140 4.27 3.09 -9.44
CA SER A 140 3.88 3.24 -10.84
C SER A 140 4.80 2.46 -11.77
N THR A 141 4.22 1.78 -12.76
CA THR A 141 4.96 1.06 -13.81
C THR A 141 5.66 1.99 -14.80
N ALA A 142 5.34 3.28 -14.78
CA ALA A 142 5.94 4.30 -15.64
C ALA A 142 7.09 5.07 -14.97
N LEU A 143 7.41 4.77 -13.70
CA LEU A 143 8.45 5.49 -12.97
C LEU A 143 9.84 4.94 -13.29
N ASP A 144 10.70 5.82 -13.80
CA ASP A 144 12.12 5.57 -13.97
C ASP A 144 12.84 5.54 -12.61
N LEU A 145 13.80 4.62 -12.45
CA LEU A 145 14.61 4.41 -11.26
C LEU A 145 15.39 5.68 -10.84
N LEU A 146 15.82 6.52 -11.79
CA LEU A 146 16.46 7.80 -11.50
C LEU A 146 15.48 8.80 -10.85
N GLN A 147 14.25 8.86 -11.37
CA GLN A 147 13.19 9.70 -10.80
C GLN A 147 12.75 9.18 -9.44
N GLY A 148 12.60 7.86 -9.29
CA GLY A 148 12.29 7.22 -8.00
C GLY A 148 13.34 7.53 -6.95
N TYR A 149 14.62 7.60 -7.33
CA TYR A 149 15.64 7.95 -6.37
C TYR A 149 15.63 9.42 -5.98
N SER A 150 15.47 10.34 -6.94
CA SER A 150 15.33 11.76 -6.63
C SER A 150 14.15 12.02 -5.67
N MET A 151 13.06 11.24 -5.77
CA MET A 151 11.95 11.31 -4.81
C MET A 151 12.36 10.90 -3.39
N VAL A 152 13.16 9.84 -3.25
CA VAL A 152 13.68 9.37 -1.96
C VAL A 152 14.67 10.37 -1.37
N ASP A 153 15.55 10.95 -2.18
CA ASP A 153 16.55 11.96 -1.77
C ASP A 153 15.88 13.24 -1.25
N ASN A 154 14.79 13.65 -1.88
CA ASN A 154 13.97 14.78 -1.44
C ASN A 154 13.27 14.49 -0.11
N ILE A 155 12.81 13.25 0.11
CA ILE A 155 12.21 12.86 1.39
C ILE A 155 13.26 12.86 2.50
N GLU A 156 14.44 12.30 2.24
CA GLU A 156 15.56 12.31 3.18
C GLU A 156 15.95 13.74 3.57
N SER A 157 16.08 14.63 2.58
CA SER A 157 16.39 16.04 2.82
C SER A 157 15.34 16.75 3.68
N VAL A 158 14.05 16.50 3.42
CA VAL A 158 12.96 17.08 4.22
C VAL A 158 12.98 16.56 5.65
N LEU A 159 13.18 15.26 5.85
CA LEU A 159 13.26 14.65 7.19
C LEU A 159 14.47 15.15 8.00
N ILE A 160 15.62 15.36 7.35
CA ILE A 160 16.81 15.92 8.00
C ILE A 160 16.64 17.41 8.31
N SER A 161 15.94 18.15 7.46
CA SER A 161 15.66 19.58 7.65
C SER A 161 14.52 19.88 8.63
N ALA A 162 13.86 18.83 9.14
CA ALA A 162 12.73 18.97 10.04
C ALA A 162 13.15 19.76 11.29
N ASN A 163 12.45 20.87 11.54
CA ASN A 163 12.80 21.80 12.60
C ASN A 163 12.11 21.44 13.93
N ASP A 164 12.57 22.03 15.03
CA ASP A 164 11.99 21.85 16.37
C ASP A 164 10.47 22.11 16.39
N THR A 165 9.97 23.02 15.54
CA THR A 165 8.55 23.37 15.44
C THR A 165 7.70 22.24 14.82
N GLU A 166 8.25 21.45 13.90
CA GLU A 166 7.59 20.27 13.36
C GLU A 166 7.52 19.16 14.39
N TYR A 167 8.58 18.99 15.17
CA TYR A 167 8.57 18.08 16.31
C TYR A 167 7.53 18.51 17.36
N ASP A 168 7.41 19.80 17.66
CA ASP A 168 6.38 20.35 18.57
C ASP A 168 4.95 19.98 18.12
N ASN A 169 4.68 20.01 16.81
CA ASN A 169 3.38 19.61 16.27
C ASN A 169 3.11 18.10 16.43
N ILE A 170 4.15 17.27 16.34
CA ILE A 170 4.05 15.82 16.60
C ILE A 170 3.78 15.59 18.09
N TYR A 171 4.48 16.31 18.96
CA TYR A 171 4.29 16.23 20.41
C TYR A 171 2.88 16.64 20.84
N GLN A 172 2.36 17.76 20.33
CA GLN A 172 0.99 18.20 20.63
C GLN A 172 -0.06 17.16 20.22
N LYS A 173 0.12 16.49 19.08
CA LYS A 173 -0.79 15.42 18.64
C LYS A 173 -0.66 14.16 19.51
N ALA A 174 0.54 13.84 19.98
CA ALA A 174 0.76 12.74 20.91
C ALA A 174 0.11 13.03 22.27
N GLU A 175 0.19 14.27 22.78
CA GLU A 175 -0.49 14.70 24.01
C GLU A 175 -2.02 14.58 23.88
N GLN A 176 -2.60 15.04 22.77
CA GLN A 176 -4.04 14.90 22.52
C GLN A 176 -4.49 13.44 22.49
N MET A 177 -3.69 12.56 21.87
CA MET A 177 -3.99 11.13 21.83
C MET A 177 -3.85 10.47 23.22
N ALA A 178 -2.86 10.90 24.01
CA ALA A 178 -2.66 10.43 25.38
C ALA A 178 -3.79 10.86 26.32
N GLU A 179 -4.29 12.10 26.16
CA GLU A 179 -5.44 12.63 26.91
C GLU A 179 -6.72 11.82 26.59
N LEU A 180 -6.98 11.54 25.32
CA LEU A 180 -8.10 10.69 24.90
C LEU A 180 -7.99 9.24 25.38
N ALA A 181 -6.77 8.77 25.62
CA ALA A 181 -6.46 7.44 26.13
C ALA A 181 -6.40 7.37 27.67
N ASP A 182 -6.67 8.47 28.37
CA ASP A 182 -6.54 8.60 29.83
C ASP A 182 -5.17 8.10 30.34
N THR A 183 -4.10 8.43 29.59
CA THR A 183 -2.74 7.98 29.86
C THR A 183 -1.79 9.17 30.01
N GLU A 184 -0.95 9.16 31.04
CA GLU A 184 0.07 10.18 31.25
C GLU A 184 1.24 9.99 30.28
N LEU A 185 1.53 11.00 29.47
CA LEU A 185 2.60 10.96 28.48
C LEU A 185 3.97 11.09 29.17
N VAL A 186 4.64 9.97 29.41
CA VAL A 186 6.04 9.95 29.86
C VAL A 186 6.97 10.02 28.65
N ILE A 187 7.62 11.17 28.47
CA ILE A 187 8.51 11.43 27.34
C ILE A 187 9.88 10.79 27.60
N TYR A 188 10.26 9.81 26.78
CA TYR A 188 11.67 9.44 26.60
C TYR A 188 12.23 10.22 25.41
N SER A 189 13.11 11.17 25.71
CA SER A 189 13.80 12.03 24.74
C SER A 189 14.35 11.25 23.55
N THR A 190 14.04 11.75 22.34
CA THR A 190 14.81 11.69 21.07
C THR A 190 15.18 10.35 20.43
N ALA A 191 15.27 9.23 21.16
CA ALA A 191 15.87 8.00 20.66
C ALA A 191 15.11 7.30 19.51
N VAL A 192 13.80 7.52 19.38
CA VAL A 192 12.98 6.87 18.34
C VAL A 192 13.20 7.52 16.97
N VAL A 193 13.28 8.85 16.94
CA VAL A 193 13.52 9.60 15.70
C VAL A 193 14.93 9.32 15.20
N ASP A 194 15.92 9.39 16.10
CA ASP A 194 17.32 9.09 15.77
C ASP A 194 17.46 7.69 15.17
N ARG A 195 16.80 6.70 15.77
CA ARG A 195 16.85 5.31 15.30
C ARG A 195 16.14 5.09 13.96
N LEU A 196 15.03 5.78 13.70
CA LEU A 196 14.34 5.73 12.42
C LEU A 196 15.18 6.37 11.31
N SER A 197 15.84 7.51 11.61
CA SER A 197 16.78 8.16 10.70
C SER A 197 17.98 7.25 10.40
N GLU A 198 18.57 6.61 11.41
CA GLU A 198 19.67 5.64 11.23
C GLU A 198 19.26 4.46 10.33
N GLU A 199 18.08 3.88 10.54
CA GLU A 199 17.56 2.79 9.70
C GLU A 199 17.30 3.25 8.26
N TYR A 200 16.78 4.46 8.07
CA TYR A 200 16.53 5.01 6.74
C TYR A 200 17.85 5.22 5.98
N SER A 201 18.83 5.89 6.59
CA SER A 201 20.15 6.10 6.00
C SER A 201 20.93 4.80 5.79
N SER A 202 20.73 3.78 6.66
CA SER A 202 21.31 2.46 6.47
C SER A 202 20.70 1.72 5.27
N ARG A 203 19.38 1.73 5.14
CA ARG A 203 18.65 1.02 4.06
C ARG A 203 18.80 1.69 2.70
N PHE A 204 18.87 3.01 2.65
CA PHE A 204 19.09 3.79 1.44
C PHE A 204 20.54 4.25 1.29
N SER A 205 21.49 3.45 1.80
CA SER A 205 22.92 3.79 1.84
C SER A 205 23.44 4.44 0.55
N SER A 206 24.40 5.36 0.69
CA SER A 206 24.96 6.11 -0.43
C SER A 206 25.47 5.25 -1.60
N LEU A 207 25.78 3.96 -1.36
CA LEU A 207 26.28 3.05 -2.39
C LEU A 207 25.21 2.68 -3.43
N SER A 208 23.96 2.46 -3.03
CA SER A 208 22.85 2.30 -3.99
C SER A 208 22.59 3.60 -4.77
N GLN A 209 22.72 4.76 -4.12
CA GLN A 209 22.65 6.13 -4.67
C GLN A 209 23.65 6.32 -5.79
N LYS A 210 24.89 6.00 -5.47
CA LYS A 210 26.02 6.09 -6.36
C LYS A 210 25.93 5.11 -7.53
N ALA A 211 25.50 3.88 -7.29
CA ALA A 211 25.35 2.88 -8.34
C ALA A 211 24.21 3.20 -9.32
N VAL A 212 23.13 3.81 -8.84
CA VAL A 212 22.00 4.23 -9.68
C VAL A 212 22.36 5.44 -10.54
N LYS A 213 23.22 6.36 -10.07
CA LYS A 213 23.68 7.53 -10.84
C LYS A 213 24.35 7.13 -12.17
N ALA A 214 25.07 6.01 -12.22
CA ALA A 214 25.67 5.51 -13.46
C ALA A 214 24.64 5.19 -14.55
N MET A 215 23.37 4.98 -14.21
CA MET A 215 22.29 4.77 -15.19
C MET A 215 21.92 6.05 -15.95
N ALA A 216 22.36 7.23 -15.49
CA ALA A 216 22.28 8.46 -16.27
C ALA A 216 23.07 8.36 -17.59
N LEU A 217 24.09 7.49 -17.65
CA LEU A 217 24.87 7.19 -18.86
C LEU A 217 24.10 6.38 -19.92
N ILE A 218 22.88 5.91 -19.61
CA ILE A 218 22.03 5.21 -20.58
C ILE A 218 21.62 6.19 -21.69
N PRO A 219 21.71 5.79 -22.98
CA PRO A 219 21.45 6.67 -24.11
C PRO A 219 20.18 7.52 -24.04
N ALA A 220 19.07 6.94 -23.56
CA ALA A 220 17.79 7.65 -23.41
C ALA A 220 17.82 8.81 -22.38
N HIS A 221 18.81 8.86 -21.47
CA HIS A 221 18.92 9.86 -20.40
C HIS A 221 20.18 10.72 -20.49
N LEU A 222 21.00 10.54 -21.52
CA LEU A 222 22.22 11.32 -21.75
C LEU A 222 21.95 12.83 -21.91
N GLU A 223 20.73 13.22 -22.31
CA GLU A 223 20.33 14.63 -22.41
C GLU A 223 20.24 15.32 -21.04
N HIS A 224 20.03 14.56 -19.97
CA HIS A 224 19.90 15.07 -18.60
C HIS A 224 21.20 14.90 -17.78
N THR A 225 22.24 14.31 -18.37
CA THR A 225 23.52 14.08 -17.68
C THR A 225 24.46 15.25 -17.91
N ASN A 226 24.77 15.98 -16.84
CA ASN A 226 25.68 17.11 -16.85
C ASN A 226 27.05 16.74 -16.25
N ARG A 227 27.98 17.69 -16.22
CA ARG A 227 29.34 17.49 -15.71
C ARG A 227 29.37 17.10 -14.22
N GLU A 228 28.50 17.70 -13.42
CA GLU A 228 28.40 17.41 -11.98
C GLU A 228 27.98 15.96 -11.72
N VAL A 229 26.98 15.45 -12.46
CA VAL A 229 26.57 14.04 -12.38
C VAL A 229 27.68 13.11 -12.85
N LEU A 230 28.47 13.50 -13.86
CA LEU A 230 29.61 12.71 -14.31
C LEU A 230 30.71 12.64 -13.25
N ASP A 231 31.05 13.76 -12.60
CA ASP A 231 32.04 13.80 -11.53
C ASP A 231 31.61 12.92 -10.34
N ASP A 232 30.32 12.93 -9.99
CA ASP A 232 29.73 12.06 -8.97
C ASP A 232 29.84 10.56 -9.32
N ILE A 233 29.65 10.18 -10.59
CA ILE A 233 29.80 8.80 -11.06
C ILE A 233 31.28 8.39 -11.02
N LEU A 234 32.16 9.28 -11.49
CA LEU A 234 33.60 9.04 -11.53
C LEU A 234 34.19 8.92 -10.14
N ALA A 235 33.70 9.66 -9.14
CA ALA A 235 34.13 9.52 -7.75
C ALA A 235 33.94 8.11 -7.18
N VAL A 236 33.06 7.30 -7.79
CA VAL A 236 32.66 5.98 -7.32
C VAL A 236 33.34 4.88 -8.14
N TYR A 237 33.32 5.02 -9.46
CA TYR A 237 33.79 3.99 -10.39
C TYR A 237 35.21 4.22 -10.89
N LYS A 238 35.92 5.24 -10.38
CA LYS A 238 37.27 5.62 -10.85
C LYS A 238 38.22 4.43 -10.96
N ASP A 239 38.22 3.59 -9.93
CA ASP A 239 39.16 2.49 -9.78
C ASP A 239 38.75 1.26 -10.63
N ASP A 240 37.49 1.20 -11.06
CA ASP A 240 36.95 0.15 -11.92
C ASP A 240 37.10 0.48 -13.42
N LEU A 241 37.40 1.74 -13.75
CA LEU A 241 37.53 2.19 -15.14
C LEU A 241 38.92 1.86 -15.71
N PRO A 242 38.99 1.31 -16.93
CA PRO A 242 40.27 0.96 -17.56
C PRO A 242 41.16 2.18 -17.80
N MET A 243 40.57 3.36 -18.08
CA MET A 243 41.26 4.65 -18.15
C MET A 243 40.38 5.78 -17.60
N ALA A 244 40.45 6.00 -16.28
CA ALA A 244 39.68 7.07 -15.64
C ALA A 244 40.01 8.49 -16.16
N SER A 245 41.22 8.72 -16.66
CA SER A 245 41.65 10.03 -17.19
C SER A 245 41.03 10.39 -18.55
N SER A 246 40.55 9.42 -19.34
CA SER A 246 39.86 9.65 -20.62
C SER A 246 38.35 9.67 -20.50
N SER A 247 37.80 9.39 -19.32
CA SER A 247 36.36 9.21 -19.09
C SER A 247 35.50 10.42 -19.50
N GLU A 248 35.98 11.65 -19.28
CA GLU A 248 35.27 12.87 -19.71
C GLU A 248 35.23 12.99 -21.24
N GLN A 249 36.30 12.60 -21.92
CA GLN A 249 36.36 12.61 -23.39
C GLN A 249 35.48 11.49 -23.98
N GLU A 250 35.51 10.30 -23.40
CA GLU A 250 34.67 9.18 -23.78
C GLU A 250 33.18 9.49 -23.57
N PHE A 251 32.83 10.16 -22.47
CA PHE A 251 31.47 10.63 -22.22
C PHE A 251 31.00 11.62 -23.29
N ASN A 252 31.84 12.59 -23.66
CA ASN A 252 31.50 13.55 -24.71
C ASN A 252 31.31 12.88 -26.08
N LEU A 253 32.12 11.87 -26.40
CA LEU A 253 31.96 11.06 -27.62
C LEU A 253 30.67 10.25 -27.57
N TRP A 254 30.37 9.65 -26.42
CA TRP A 254 29.15 8.88 -26.20
C TRP A 254 27.89 9.74 -26.34
N GLN A 255 27.88 10.94 -25.77
CA GLN A 255 26.79 11.89 -25.90
C GLN A 255 26.59 12.32 -27.35
N ARG A 256 27.66 12.59 -28.10
CA ARG A 256 27.59 12.91 -29.53
C ARG A 256 27.05 11.75 -30.37
N GLN A 257 27.54 10.53 -30.12
CA GLN A 257 27.14 9.33 -30.85
C GLN A 257 25.64 9.03 -30.71
N TRP A 258 25.09 9.23 -29.51
CA TRP A 258 23.65 9.00 -29.29
C TRP A 258 22.79 10.21 -29.61
N SER A 259 23.35 11.41 -29.69
CA SER A 259 22.62 12.60 -30.16
C SER A 259 22.26 12.51 -31.66
N SER A 260 23.00 11.76 -32.45
CA SER A 260 22.73 11.55 -33.88
C SER A 260 21.74 10.40 -34.18
N GLN A 261 21.37 9.61 -33.17
CA GLN A 261 20.49 8.43 -33.31
C GLN A 261 19.04 8.80 -32.99
N THR A 262 18.09 8.36 -33.83
CA THR A 262 16.64 8.61 -33.65
C THR A 262 15.99 7.68 -32.62
N GLU A 263 16.48 6.45 -32.48
CA GLU A 263 16.01 5.51 -31.46
C GLU A 263 17.09 5.32 -30.38
N LYS A 264 16.77 5.72 -29.15
CA LYS A 264 17.68 5.60 -28.00
C LYS A 264 17.20 4.46 -27.09
N PRO A 265 18.04 3.46 -26.78
CA PRO A 265 17.65 2.39 -25.88
C PRO A 265 17.39 2.94 -24.47
N ASN A 266 16.19 2.69 -23.94
CA ASN A 266 15.80 3.02 -22.58
C ASN A 266 15.73 1.75 -21.72
N LEU A 267 16.86 1.41 -21.09
CA LEU A 267 17.00 0.20 -20.27
C LEU A 267 16.31 0.30 -18.90
N LEU A 268 15.94 1.50 -18.47
CA LEU A 268 15.37 1.76 -17.14
C LEU A 268 13.90 1.36 -17.02
N LEU A 269 13.15 1.39 -18.12
CA LEU A 269 11.77 0.87 -18.19
C LEU A 269 11.67 -0.66 -17.98
N LEU A 270 12.78 -1.39 -18.14
CA LEU A 270 12.84 -2.85 -17.96
C LEU A 270 13.20 -3.24 -16.51
N THR A 271 13.73 -2.32 -15.71
CA THR A 271 14.05 -2.49 -14.29
C THR A 271 13.12 -1.63 -13.44
N SER A 272 11.86 -2.07 -13.28
CA SER A 272 10.87 -1.35 -12.46
C SER A 272 11.34 -1.22 -11.01
N VAL A 273 11.11 -0.06 -10.40
CA VAL A 273 11.43 0.25 -8.98
C VAL A 273 10.81 -0.77 -8.00
N ALA A 274 9.66 -1.36 -8.35
CA ALA A 274 8.91 -2.26 -7.48
C ALA A 274 9.42 -3.72 -7.42
N ALA A 275 10.50 -4.07 -8.12
CA ALA A 275 10.82 -5.47 -8.39
C ALA A 275 12.22 -5.92 -7.92
N SER A 276 12.23 -6.56 -6.75
CA SER A 276 13.29 -7.47 -6.30
C SER A 276 13.39 -8.73 -7.19
N SER A 277 14.03 -8.65 -8.36
CA SER A 277 14.49 -9.86 -9.05
C SER A 277 15.72 -9.56 -9.88
N VAL A 278 16.82 -10.18 -9.47
CA VAL A 278 18.10 -10.25 -10.21
C VAL A 278 17.87 -10.76 -11.65
N GLU A 279 16.78 -11.49 -11.91
CA GLU A 279 16.46 -12.06 -13.22
C GLU A 279 16.00 -11.00 -14.22
N ARG A 280 15.23 -9.98 -13.78
CA ARG A 280 14.85 -8.85 -14.64
C ARG A 280 16.04 -7.96 -14.96
N ALA A 281 16.90 -7.66 -13.98
CA ALA A 281 18.16 -6.97 -14.22
C ALA A 281 19.06 -7.73 -15.21
N ASN A 282 19.17 -9.05 -15.06
CA ASN A 282 19.90 -9.91 -15.99
C ASN A 282 19.26 -9.95 -17.40
N ALA A 283 17.94 -9.88 -17.51
CA ALA A 283 17.24 -9.81 -18.80
C ALA A 283 17.50 -8.47 -19.51
N SER A 284 17.46 -7.34 -18.77
CA SER A 284 17.82 -6.02 -19.29
C SER A 284 19.27 -5.97 -19.75
N LEU A 285 20.20 -6.55 -18.99
CA LEU A 285 21.61 -6.69 -19.37
C LEU A 285 21.80 -7.51 -20.66
N ARG A 286 21.04 -8.61 -20.82
CA ARG A 286 21.07 -9.42 -22.05
C ARG A 286 20.52 -8.65 -23.25
N PHE A 287 19.46 -7.87 -23.06
CA PHE A 287 18.90 -7.01 -24.10
C PHE A 287 19.90 -5.93 -24.54
N ALA A 288 20.59 -5.27 -23.60
CA ALA A 288 21.66 -4.32 -23.89
C ALA A 288 22.78 -4.99 -24.70
N LYS A 289 23.29 -6.14 -24.22
CA LYS A 289 24.36 -6.90 -24.91
C LYS A 289 23.98 -7.28 -26.34
N ASN A 290 22.71 -7.60 -26.60
CA ASN A 290 22.25 -7.95 -27.94
C ASN A 290 22.11 -6.72 -28.84
N SER A 291 21.56 -5.61 -28.34
CA SER A 291 21.42 -4.35 -29.10
C SER A 291 22.78 -3.75 -29.46
N PHE A 292 23.76 -3.80 -28.56
CA PHE A 292 25.12 -3.36 -28.84
C PHE A 292 25.87 -4.29 -29.80
N ARG A 293 25.55 -5.60 -29.83
CA ARG A 293 26.11 -6.54 -30.81
C ARG A 293 25.54 -6.33 -32.22
N SER A 294 24.27 -5.95 -32.36
CA SER A 294 23.68 -5.66 -33.67
C SER A 294 24.20 -4.34 -34.25
N SER A 295 24.27 -3.27 -33.44
CA SER A 295 24.83 -1.98 -33.87
C SER A 295 26.30 -2.07 -34.28
N MET A 296 27.16 -2.78 -33.52
CA MET A 296 28.55 -3.00 -33.91
C MET A 296 28.73 -3.83 -35.18
N SER A 297 27.73 -4.64 -35.55
CA SER A 297 27.78 -5.41 -36.79
C SER A 297 27.38 -4.57 -38.01
N GLU A 298 26.39 -3.68 -37.88
CA GLU A 298 25.97 -2.78 -38.95
C GLU A 298 27.05 -1.74 -39.29
N ASP A 299 27.69 -1.13 -38.28
CA ASP A 299 28.77 -0.15 -38.49
C ASP A 299 29.99 -0.74 -39.21
N ARG A 300 30.21 -2.06 -39.09
CA ARG A 300 31.24 -2.81 -39.84
C ARG A 300 30.82 -3.18 -41.26
N PHE A 301 29.52 -3.18 -41.56
CA PHE A 301 29.01 -3.41 -42.91
C PHE A 301 28.94 -2.12 -43.73
N SER A 302 28.96 -0.95 -43.09
CA SER A 302 28.90 0.37 -43.73
C SER A 302 30.24 1.11 -43.81
N ALA A 303 31.35 0.49 -43.43
CA ALA A 303 32.72 1.00 -43.58
C ALA A 303 33.51 0.18 -44.60
#